data_AF-A0A6B1ADL3-F1
#
_entry.id   AF-A0A6B1ADL3-F1
#
_cell.length_a   1.000
_cell.length_b   1.000
_cell.length_c   1.000
_cell.angle_alpha   90.00
_cell.angle_beta   90.00
_cell.angle_gamma   90.00
#
_symmetry.space_group_name_H-M   'P 1'
#
loop_
_entity.id
_entity.type
_entity.pdbx_description
1 polymer ?
#
loop_
_entity_poly.entity_id
_entity_poly.type
_entity_poly.pdbx_seq_one_letter_code
_entity_poly.pdbx_strand_id
1 'polypeptide(L)'
;MTTDGCIVHCGGDGPLLVRSPLRVRTAGAEDGIAKPKAALCRCGRSANKPFCDGAHRDIEFRASGPIDTTRATSGAESGSEAATGEEAGEAVVTAHANGPLHFDGVVEISGDGHEGSARFRQPWLCRCGASTNKPFCDGSHKEIGFEAEGL
;
A
#
# COMPACT_ATOMS: atom_id res chain seq x y z
N MET A 1 15.50 1.73 -18.12
CA MET A 1 14.61 0.59 -17.85
C MET A 1 13.25 1.22 -17.57
N THR A 2 12.41 1.28 -18.59
CA THR A 2 11.12 1.97 -18.51
C THR A 2 10.19 1.03 -17.77
N THR A 3 10.01 1.23 -16.47
CA THR A 3 9.00 0.48 -15.72
C THR A 3 7.64 1.07 -16.11
N ASP A 4 7.02 0.50 -17.13
CA ASP A 4 5.70 0.91 -17.67
C ASP A 4 4.57 0.41 -16.75
N GLY A 5 4.70 0.60 -15.44
CA GLY A 5 3.83 -0.04 -14.47
C GLY A 5 3.87 0.63 -13.11
N CYS A 6 2.76 0.53 -12.37
CA CYS A 6 2.64 1.11 -11.05
C CYS A 6 3.63 0.44 -10.08
N ILE A 7 4.49 1.26 -9.46
CA ILE A 7 5.47 0.81 -8.47
C ILE A 7 5.10 1.37 -7.10
N VAL A 8 5.00 0.50 -6.11
CA VAL A 8 4.88 0.85 -4.69
C VAL A 8 6.24 0.61 -4.02
N HIS A 9 6.91 1.69 -3.65
CA HIS A 9 8.14 1.62 -2.87
C HIS A 9 7.82 1.82 -1.38
N CYS A 10 8.16 0.83 -0.57
CA CYS A 10 7.96 0.83 0.87
C CYS A 10 9.23 1.36 1.54
N GLY A 11 9.28 2.66 1.80
CA GLY A 11 10.39 3.25 2.53
C GLY A 11 10.37 2.82 3.99
N GLY A 12 11.50 2.37 4.56
CA GLY A 12 11.59 1.70 5.87
C GLY A 12 10.61 2.20 6.94
N ASP A 13 10.79 3.41 7.45
CA ASP A 13 9.94 4.02 8.48
C ASP A 13 8.95 5.06 7.92
N GLY A 14 8.75 5.02 6.60
CA GLY A 14 8.04 6.04 5.85
C GLY A 14 6.68 5.59 5.28
N PRO A 15 6.04 6.47 4.50
CA PRO A 15 4.84 6.15 3.73
C PRO A 15 5.13 5.14 2.60
N LEU A 16 4.07 4.67 1.96
CA LEU A 16 4.16 3.96 0.68
C LEU A 16 4.32 5.01 -0.43
N LEU A 17 5.45 5.00 -1.14
CA LEU A 17 5.72 5.89 -2.26
C LEU A 17 5.29 5.21 -3.55
N VAL A 18 4.18 5.67 -4.13
CA VAL A 18 3.59 5.08 -5.33
C VAL A 18 3.93 5.92 -6.55
N ARG A 19 4.34 5.28 -7.64
CA ARG A 19 4.62 5.88 -8.95
C ARG A 19 3.64 5.38 -10.01
N SER A 20 3.38 6.22 -11.01
CA SER A 20 2.44 5.98 -12.11
C SER A 20 2.75 4.73 -12.96
N PRO A 21 1.77 4.22 -13.73
CA PRO A 21 0.38 4.70 -13.86
C PRO A 21 -0.51 4.37 -12.64
N LEU A 22 -0.96 5.41 -11.92
CA LEU A 22 -1.74 5.31 -10.69
C LEU A 22 -2.98 6.18 -10.79
N ARG A 23 -4.11 5.64 -10.37
CA ARG A 23 -5.35 6.38 -10.08
C ARG A 23 -5.71 6.21 -8.62
N VAL A 24 -6.20 7.27 -7.99
CA VAL A 24 -6.70 7.21 -6.61
C VAL A 24 -8.20 7.36 -6.65
N ARG A 25 -8.94 6.35 -6.19
CA ARG A 25 -10.40 6.44 -6.05
C ARG A 25 -10.74 7.53 -5.03
N THR A 26 -11.77 8.31 -5.31
CA THR A 26 -12.27 9.37 -4.44
C THR A 26 -13.80 9.42 -4.52
N ALA A 27 -14.45 9.92 -3.48
CA ALA A 27 -15.88 10.22 -3.52
C ALA A 27 -16.25 11.02 -4.77
N GLY A 28 -17.08 10.43 -5.64
CA GLY A 28 -17.53 11.03 -6.91
C GLY A 28 -16.67 10.72 -8.15
N ALA A 29 -15.60 9.93 -8.04
CA ALA A 29 -14.81 9.45 -9.17
C ALA A 29 -14.49 7.96 -9.00
N GLU A 30 -15.39 7.09 -9.47
CA GLU A 30 -15.31 5.64 -9.29
C GLU A 30 -14.09 5.03 -10.01
N ASP A 31 -13.75 5.55 -11.20
CA ASP A 31 -12.53 5.21 -11.96
C ASP A 31 -11.26 5.80 -11.35
N GLY A 32 -11.39 6.68 -10.36
CA GLY A 32 -10.28 7.37 -9.71
C GLY A 32 -9.63 8.47 -10.54
N ILE A 33 -8.92 9.34 -9.83
CA ILE A 33 -8.21 10.48 -10.40
C ILE A 33 -6.75 10.07 -10.65
N ALA A 34 -6.27 10.28 -11.88
CA ALA A 34 -4.88 10.01 -12.23
C ALA A 34 -3.92 10.83 -11.35
N LYS A 35 -2.93 10.16 -10.77
CA LYS A 35 -1.86 10.76 -9.98
C LYS A 35 -0.51 10.25 -10.49
N PRO A 36 0.42 11.13 -10.93
CA PRO A 36 1.74 10.69 -11.39
C PRO A 36 2.56 10.05 -10.25
N LYS A 37 2.29 10.46 -9.01
CA LYS A 37 2.87 9.90 -7.80
C LYS A 37 1.96 10.17 -6.60
N ALA A 38 2.06 9.34 -5.57
CA ALA A 38 1.40 9.56 -4.29
C ALA A 38 2.28 9.06 -3.14
N ALA A 39 2.17 9.69 -1.97
CA ALA A 39 2.68 9.16 -0.71
C ALA A 39 1.48 8.75 0.12
N LEU A 40 1.27 7.44 0.31
CA LEU A 40 0.12 6.92 1.05
C LEU A 40 0.53 6.61 2.49
N CYS A 41 -0.31 7.00 3.44
CA CYS A 41 -0.09 6.77 4.86
C CYS A 41 0.00 5.26 5.14
N ARG A 42 1.06 4.85 5.84
CA ARG A 42 1.24 3.48 6.32
C ARG A 42 1.24 3.38 7.84
N CYS A 43 1.43 4.51 8.54
CA CYS A 43 1.57 4.56 9.99
C CYS A 43 0.24 4.71 10.76
N GLY A 44 -0.88 4.94 10.07
CA GLY A 44 -2.20 5.13 10.68
C GLY A 44 -2.47 6.50 11.31
N ARG A 45 -1.48 7.40 11.37
CA ARG A 45 -1.58 8.67 12.13
C ARG A 45 -1.75 9.94 11.32
N SER A 46 -1.78 9.86 9.99
CA SER A 46 -2.05 11.05 9.19
C SER A 46 -3.43 11.66 9.49
N ALA A 47 -3.53 12.98 9.52
CA ALA A 47 -4.78 13.73 9.49
C ALA A 47 -5.34 13.90 8.06
N ASN A 48 -4.52 13.68 7.03
CA ASN A 48 -4.88 13.77 5.61
C ASN A 48 -5.01 12.40 4.93
N LYS A 49 -5.57 11.40 5.66
CA LYS A 49 -5.71 10.04 5.13
C LYS A 49 -6.53 10.05 3.83
N PRO A 50 -6.20 9.18 2.86
CA PRO A 50 -5.18 8.13 2.91
C PRO A 50 -3.75 8.61 2.57
N PHE A 51 -3.55 9.91 2.33
CA PHE A 51 -2.23 10.45 2.02
C PHE A 51 -1.38 10.59 3.29
N CYS A 52 -0.07 10.65 3.11
CA CYS A 52 0.86 10.96 4.19
C CYS A 52 1.04 12.47 4.34
N ASP A 53 1.04 12.96 5.57
CA ASP A 53 1.30 14.34 5.97
C ASP A 53 2.56 14.52 6.83
N GLY A 54 3.28 13.43 7.12
CA GLY A 54 4.50 13.46 7.91
C GLY A 54 4.37 12.90 9.33
N ALA A 55 3.15 12.62 9.81
CA ALA A 55 2.90 12.14 11.18
C ALA A 55 3.70 10.89 11.60
N HIS A 56 4.17 10.09 10.63
CA HIS A 56 5.03 8.93 10.88
C HIS A 56 6.35 9.30 11.59
N ARG A 57 6.83 10.54 11.43
CA ARG A 57 8.03 11.05 12.10
C ARG A 57 7.75 11.36 13.57
N ASP A 58 6.59 11.95 13.84
CA ASP A 58 6.20 12.40 15.18
C ASP A 58 5.90 11.21 16.12
N ILE A 59 5.40 10.11 15.56
CA ILE A 59 5.14 8.87 16.30
C ILE A 59 6.25 7.82 16.15
N GLU A 60 7.39 8.21 15.58
CA GLU A 60 8.56 7.35 15.36
C GLU A 60 8.18 5.98 14.77
N PHE A 61 7.33 6.00 13.75
CA PHE A 61 6.80 4.79 13.13
C PHE A 61 7.92 3.87 12.69
N ARG A 62 7.88 2.60 13.11
CA ARG A 62 8.85 1.58 12.72
C ARG A 62 8.23 0.57 11.79
N ALA A 63 8.80 0.47 10.60
CA ALA A 63 8.46 -0.57 9.63
C ALA A 63 9.66 -0.94 8.75
N SER A 64 10.86 -0.63 9.23
CA SER A 64 12.13 -1.07 8.66
C SER A 64 12.25 -2.59 8.72
N GLY A 65 12.74 -3.18 7.63
CA GLY A 65 12.93 -4.62 7.52
C GLY A 65 12.67 -5.14 6.10
N PRO A 66 13.11 -6.36 5.80
CA PRO A 66 12.85 -6.98 4.51
C PRO A 66 11.34 -7.13 4.31
N ILE A 67 10.89 -6.86 3.09
CA ILE A 67 9.54 -7.22 2.67
C ILE A 67 9.51 -8.73 2.47
N ASP A 68 8.73 -9.44 3.27
CA ASP A 68 8.50 -10.86 3.05
C ASP A 68 7.48 -11.03 1.91
N THR A 69 8.00 -11.24 0.70
CA THR A 69 7.19 -11.42 -0.51
C THR A 69 6.48 -12.77 -0.55
N THR A 70 6.84 -13.70 0.34
CA THR A 70 6.20 -15.03 0.45
C THR A 70 4.93 -15.01 1.29
N ARG A 71 4.76 -13.98 2.13
CA ARG A 71 3.63 -13.80 3.06
C ARG A 71 2.56 -12.83 2.60
N ALA A 72 2.62 -12.33 1.36
CA ALA A 72 1.59 -11.42 0.83
C ALA A 72 0.15 -11.96 0.93
N THR A 73 -0.02 -13.29 1.05
CA THR A 73 -1.28 -14.04 0.99
C THR A 73 -1.85 -14.46 2.35
N SER A 74 -1.13 -14.28 3.47
CA SER A 74 -1.54 -14.85 4.77
C SER A 74 -2.34 -13.87 5.62
N GLY A 75 -3.64 -13.74 5.37
CA GLY A 75 -4.58 -12.95 6.19
C GLY A 75 -5.98 -12.89 5.58
N ALA A 76 -7.02 -12.71 6.41
CA ALA A 76 -8.45 -12.84 6.07
C ALA A 76 -8.99 -11.90 4.95
N GLU A 77 -8.16 -11.00 4.42
CA GLU A 77 -8.42 -10.23 3.20
C GLU A 77 -7.45 -10.74 2.12
N SER A 78 -7.55 -12.05 1.87
CA SER A 78 -6.78 -12.83 0.91
C SER A 78 -7.15 -12.43 -0.52
N GLY A 79 -6.39 -11.50 -1.09
CA GLY A 79 -6.47 -11.18 -2.52
C GLY A 79 -5.12 -10.87 -3.17
N SER A 80 -4.07 -10.62 -2.38
CA SER A 80 -2.74 -10.32 -2.93
C SER A 80 -2.11 -11.59 -3.49
N GLU A 81 -2.13 -11.76 -4.81
CA GLU A 81 -1.52 -12.91 -5.46
C GLU A 81 -0.16 -12.52 -6.06
N ALA A 82 0.84 -13.40 -5.96
CA ALA A 82 2.08 -13.22 -6.70
C ALA A 82 1.79 -13.26 -8.22
N ALA A 83 2.20 -12.21 -8.93
CA ALA A 83 1.95 -12.03 -10.36
C ALA A 83 3.21 -12.36 -11.18
N THR A 84 3.74 -13.57 -11.00
CA THR A 84 4.98 -14.02 -11.64
C THR A 84 4.79 -14.08 -13.16
N GLY A 85 5.53 -13.25 -13.90
CA GLY A 85 5.47 -13.19 -15.36
C GLY A 85 4.39 -12.26 -15.92
N GLU A 86 3.64 -11.56 -15.07
CA GLU A 86 2.74 -10.49 -15.48
C GLU A 86 3.42 -9.14 -15.32
N GLU A 87 3.24 -8.25 -16.29
CA GLU A 87 3.77 -6.90 -16.22
C GLU A 87 2.94 -6.03 -15.28
N ALA A 88 3.60 -5.17 -14.51
CA ALA A 88 2.90 -4.13 -13.76
C ALA A 88 2.27 -3.14 -14.76
N GLY A 89 1.08 -2.63 -14.43
CA GLY A 89 0.31 -1.74 -15.31
C GLY A 89 -0.32 -0.58 -14.54
N GLU A 90 -1.39 0.00 -15.09
CA GLU A 90 -2.20 0.98 -14.35
C GLU A 90 -2.83 0.31 -13.12
N ALA A 91 -2.79 1.01 -11.99
CA ALA A 91 -3.46 0.57 -10.78
C ALA A 91 -4.40 1.64 -10.22
N VAL A 92 -5.59 1.23 -9.79
CA VAL A 92 -6.54 2.08 -9.06
C VAL A 92 -6.43 1.75 -7.57
N VAL A 93 -5.97 2.69 -6.75
CA VAL A 93 -5.93 2.52 -5.30
C VAL A 93 -7.22 3.01 -4.65
N THR A 94 -7.81 2.16 -3.81
CA THR A 94 -8.97 2.46 -2.97
C THR A 94 -8.58 2.39 -1.50
N ALA A 95 -8.94 3.39 -0.70
CA ALA A 95 -8.79 3.35 0.75
C ALA A 95 -10.09 2.85 1.37
N HIS A 96 -10.08 1.67 1.99
CA HIS A 96 -11.28 1.15 2.65
C HIS A 96 -11.50 1.82 4.00
N ALA A 97 -12.75 2.15 4.31
CA ALA A 97 -13.11 2.71 5.62
C ALA A 97 -12.65 1.77 6.74
N ASN A 98 -11.98 2.34 7.76
CA ASN A 98 -11.39 1.63 8.88
C ASN A 98 -10.42 0.50 8.48
N GLY A 99 -9.93 0.54 7.24
CA GLY A 99 -9.30 -0.60 6.61
C GLY A 99 -8.07 -0.26 5.76
N PRO A 100 -7.54 -1.28 5.06
CA PRO A 100 -6.33 -1.20 4.24
C PRO A 100 -6.51 -0.38 2.96
N LEU A 101 -5.41 -0.26 2.21
CA LEU A 101 -5.37 0.19 0.83
C LEU A 101 -5.49 -1.01 -0.09
N HIS A 102 -6.42 -0.98 -1.03
CA HIS A 102 -6.57 -1.99 -2.08
C HIS A 102 -6.09 -1.43 -3.40
N PHE A 103 -5.16 -2.11 -4.06
CA PHE A 103 -4.68 -1.73 -5.40
C PHE A 103 -5.33 -2.62 -6.45
N ASP A 104 -6.27 -2.08 -7.22
CA ASP A 104 -6.83 -2.77 -8.37
C ASP A 104 -5.84 -2.70 -9.56
N GLY A 105 -5.17 -3.81 -9.86
CA GLY A 105 -4.16 -3.94 -10.91
C GLY A 105 -2.99 -4.85 -10.52
N VAL A 106 -2.02 -5.01 -11.42
CA VAL A 106 -0.71 -5.60 -11.10
C VAL A 106 0.26 -4.49 -10.76
N VAL A 107 0.83 -4.53 -9.55
CA VAL A 107 1.78 -3.54 -9.07
C VAL A 107 3.10 -4.20 -8.69
N GLU A 108 4.19 -3.50 -8.94
CA GLU A 108 5.50 -3.86 -8.43
C GLU A 108 5.68 -3.29 -7.02
N ILE A 109 6.05 -4.14 -6.06
CA ILE A 109 6.36 -3.73 -4.69
C ILE A 109 7.87 -3.89 -4.46
N SER A 110 8.49 -2.83 -3.93
CA SER A 110 9.90 -2.79 -3.54
C SER A 110 10.05 -2.20 -2.13
N GLY A 111 11.19 -2.41 -1.47
CA GLY A 111 11.46 -1.80 -0.16
C GLY A 111 12.94 -1.79 0.22
N ASP A 112 13.27 -0.97 1.22
CA ASP A 112 14.61 -0.85 1.77
C ASP A 112 14.95 -2.10 2.61
N GLY A 113 15.61 -3.09 2.00
CA GLY A 113 16.08 -4.29 2.71
C GLY A 113 15.64 -5.64 2.12
N HIS A 114 14.94 -5.66 0.98
CA HIS A 114 14.73 -6.87 0.20
C HIS A 114 15.64 -6.86 -1.04
N GLU A 115 16.25 -7.99 -1.38
CA GLU A 115 16.96 -8.14 -2.64
C GLU A 115 15.93 -8.19 -3.79
N GLY A 116 15.65 -7.04 -4.38
CA GLY A 116 14.77 -6.89 -5.54
C GLY A 116 13.33 -6.44 -5.25
N SER A 117 12.54 -6.39 -6.32
CA SER A 117 11.10 -6.12 -6.33
C SER A 117 10.31 -7.39 -6.65
N ALA A 118 9.04 -7.45 -6.23
CA ALA A 118 8.13 -8.50 -6.63
C ALA A 118 6.80 -7.92 -7.09
N ARG A 119 6.13 -8.59 -8.03
CA ARG A 119 4.86 -8.14 -8.59
C ARG A 119 3.70 -8.86 -7.92
N PHE A 120 2.67 -8.11 -7.62
CA PHE A 120 1.47 -8.60 -6.97
C PHE A 120 0.23 -8.13 -7.72
N ARG A 121 -0.70 -9.04 -7.94
CA ARG A 121 -2.04 -8.74 -8.43
C ARG A 121 -2.91 -8.40 -7.23
N GLN A 122 -3.66 -7.31 -7.34
CA GLN A 122 -4.70 -6.92 -6.39
C GLN A 122 -4.23 -6.84 -4.92
N PRO A 123 -3.03 -6.27 -4.61
CA PRO A 123 -2.53 -6.36 -3.24
C PRO A 123 -3.26 -5.44 -2.27
N TRP A 124 -3.36 -5.92 -1.04
CA TRP A 124 -3.91 -5.20 0.11
C TRP A 124 -2.78 -4.73 1.03
N LEU A 125 -2.57 -3.42 1.09
CA LEU A 125 -1.47 -2.82 1.85
C LEU A 125 -1.95 -2.19 3.15
N CYS A 126 -1.16 -2.37 4.20
CA CYS A 126 -1.42 -1.85 5.52
C CYS A 126 -1.43 -0.32 5.52
N ARG A 127 -2.50 0.25 6.09
CA ARG A 127 -2.66 1.69 6.32
C ARG A 127 -2.71 2.04 7.81
N CYS A 128 -2.93 1.06 8.69
CA CYS A 128 -3.15 1.27 10.12
C CYS A 128 -1.88 1.33 10.96
N GLY A 129 -0.74 0.87 10.43
CA GLY A 129 0.54 0.81 11.13
C GLY A 129 0.74 -0.40 12.06
N ALA A 130 -0.29 -1.21 12.32
CA ALA A 130 -0.22 -2.32 13.28
C ALA A 130 0.19 -3.66 12.69
N SER A 131 0.08 -3.85 11.36
CA SER A 131 0.39 -5.14 10.71
C SER A 131 1.73 -5.72 11.14
N THR A 132 1.77 -7.01 11.43
CA THR A 132 3.00 -7.78 11.68
C THR A 132 3.67 -8.24 10.39
N ASN A 133 2.96 -8.09 9.26
CA ASN A 133 3.36 -8.50 7.92
C ASN A 133 3.49 -7.30 6.96
N LYS A 134 4.00 -6.16 7.45
CA LYS A 134 4.16 -4.95 6.64
C LYS A 134 5.04 -5.24 5.41
N PRO A 135 4.70 -4.68 4.24
CA PRO A 135 3.70 -3.65 3.98
C PRO A 135 2.27 -4.18 3.80
N PHE A 136 2.04 -5.49 3.85
CA PHE A 136 0.73 -6.11 3.60
C PHE A 136 -0.21 -5.95 4.80
N CYS A 137 -1.51 -5.96 4.51
CA CYS A 137 -2.55 -6.06 5.53
C CYS A 137 -2.65 -7.52 6.01
N ASP A 138 -2.65 -7.71 7.33
CA ASP A 138 -2.85 -9.02 7.99
C ASP A 138 -4.14 -9.05 8.84
N GLY A 139 -4.94 -7.97 8.79
CA GLY A 139 -6.17 -7.83 9.55
C GLY A 139 -6.03 -7.11 10.90
N SER A 140 -4.81 -6.76 11.35
CA SER A 140 -4.62 -6.10 12.66
C SER A 140 -5.38 -4.78 12.82
N HIS A 141 -5.78 -4.13 11.72
CA HIS A 141 -6.62 -2.93 11.78
C HIS A 141 -7.96 -3.16 12.51
N LYS A 142 -8.51 -4.38 12.43
CA LYS A 142 -9.75 -4.77 13.14
C LYS A 142 -9.49 -4.90 14.64
N GLU A 143 -8.36 -5.49 15.00
CA GLU A 143 -7.97 -5.74 16.40
C GLU A 143 -7.64 -4.45 17.16
N ILE A 144 -6.96 -3.51 16.49
CA ILE A 144 -6.57 -2.23 17.11
C ILE A 144 -7.65 -1.14 17.00
N GLY A 145 -8.81 -1.45 16.42
CA GLY A 145 -9.89 -0.48 16.21
C GLY A 145 -9.46 0.72 15.35
N PHE A 146 -8.78 0.47 14.23
CA PHE A 146 -8.31 1.54 13.36
C PHE A 146 -9.48 2.34 12.76
N GLU A 147 -9.52 3.64 13.04
CA GLU A 147 -10.54 4.55 12.50
C GLU A 147 -9.96 5.46 11.41
N ALA A 148 -10.56 5.39 10.23
CA ALA A 148 -10.22 6.25 9.11
C ALA A 148 -11.33 6.24 8.07
N GLU A 149 -11.63 7.39 7.49
CA GLU A 149 -12.54 7.45 6.35
C GLU A 149 -11.99 6.65 5.15
N GLY A 150 -12.94 6.13 4.37
CA GLY A 150 -12.68 5.53 3.06
C GLY A 150 -12.78 6.59 1.95
N LEU A 151 -12.34 6.23 0.75
CA LEU A 151 -12.43 7.07 -0.45
C LEU A 151 -13.24 6.40 -1.57
#